data_AF-A0A929F6Y7-F1
#
_entry.id   AF-A0A929F6Y7-F1
#
_cell.length_a   1.000
_cell.length_b   1.000
_cell.length_c   1.000
_cell.angle_alpha   90.00
_cell.angle_beta   90.00
_cell.angle_gamma   90.00
#
_symmetry.space_group_name_H-M   'P 1'
#
loop_
_entity.id
_entity.type
_entity.pdbx_description
1 polymer ?
#
loop_
_entity_poly.entity_id
_entity_poly.type
_entity_poly.pdbx_seq_one_letter_code
_entity_poly.pdbx_strand_id
1 'polypeptide(L)'
;MKITVIGVVPPCPRCQRIYDLALEVANELGIEVEMKKIAYDSEESQRYGKVGTSHDIAEWANMEMDWSKIREIVSEGWSKELDDFMMPCAKKAEEEGWLMTPVLLIDGKVAFMGYVPRKEDIKLAVQKTLSSTG
;
A
#
# COMPACT_ATOMS: atom_id res chain seq x y z
N MET A 1 -11.87 1.58 14.92
CA MET A 1 -10.65 1.04 14.27
C MET A 1 -10.08 2.12 13.37
N LYS A 2 -8.75 2.17 13.19
CA LYS A 2 -8.08 3.12 12.30
C LYS A 2 -7.45 2.39 11.12
N ILE A 3 -7.75 2.83 9.92
CA ILE A 3 -7.12 2.33 8.69
C ILE A 3 -6.34 3.48 8.06
N THR A 4 -5.03 3.29 7.87
CA THR A 4 -4.15 4.31 7.31
C THR A 4 -3.50 3.80 6.03
N VAL A 5 -3.51 4.61 4.97
CA VAL A 5 -2.77 4.33 3.73
C VAL A 5 -1.58 5.27 3.64
N ILE A 6 -0.37 4.69 3.58
CA ILE A 6 0.85 5.43 3.24
C ILE A 6 1.04 5.39 1.73
N GLY A 7 1.18 6.55 1.11
CA GLY A 7 1.27 6.66 -0.34
C GLY A 7 1.85 7.99 -0.80
N VAL A 8 1.81 8.20 -2.11
CA VAL A 8 2.15 9.50 -2.72
C VAL A 8 0.99 10.48 -2.64
N VAL A 9 1.27 11.79 -2.70
CA VAL A 9 0.26 12.86 -2.71
C VAL A 9 0.55 13.79 -3.89
N PRO A 10 -0.37 13.98 -4.86
CA PRO A 10 -1.68 13.32 -5.00
C PRO A 10 -1.57 11.79 -5.16
N PRO A 11 -2.60 11.01 -4.80
CA PRO A 11 -2.51 9.55 -4.79
C PRO A 11 -2.32 8.98 -6.20
N CYS A 12 -1.37 8.05 -6.34
CA CYS A 12 -1.26 7.23 -7.54
C CYS A 12 -2.39 6.19 -7.60
N PRO A 13 -2.61 5.53 -8.75
CA PRO A 13 -3.73 4.61 -8.91
C PRO A 13 -3.77 3.48 -7.88
N ARG A 14 -2.60 2.94 -7.48
CA ARG A 14 -2.48 1.89 -6.46
C ARG A 14 -2.87 2.36 -5.07
N CYS A 15 -2.39 3.55 -4.66
CA CYS A 15 -2.71 4.14 -3.37
C CYS A 15 -4.19 4.49 -3.25
N GLN A 16 -4.79 4.97 -4.34
CA GLN A 16 -6.23 5.23 -4.35
C GLN A 16 -7.02 3.92 -4.28
N ARG A 17 -6.67 2.92 -5.08
CA ARG A 17 -7.40 1.65 -5.12
C ARG A 17 -7.43 0.91 -3.78
N ILE A 18 -6.31 0.84 -3.07
CA ILE A 18 -6.27 0.17 -1.76
C ILE A 18 -7.11 0.92 -0.71
N TYR A 19 -7.16 2.25 -0.78
CA TYR A 19 -8.01 3.06 0.09
C TYR A 19 -9.49 2.78 -0.16
N ASP A 20 -9.89 2.75 -1.44
CA ASP A 20 -11.29 2.50 -1.83
C ASP A 20 -11.73 1.10 -1.38
N LEU A 21 -10.89 0.08 -1.62
CA LEU A 21 -11.17 -1.29 -1.19
C LEU A 21 -11.28 -1.41 0.34
N ALA A 22 -10.41 -0.72 1.09
CA ALA A 22 -10.49 -0.74 2.55
C ALA A 22 -11.75 -0.06 3.09
N LEU A 23 -12.18 1.03 2.45
CA LEU A 23 -13.44 1.71 2.76
C LEU A 23 -14.65 0.84 2.39
N GLU A 24 -14.65 0.19 1.23
CA GLU A 24 -15.67 -0.78 0.83
C GLU A 24 -15.80 -1.90 1.86
N VAL A 25 -14.68 -2.48 2.31
CA VAL A 25 -14.66 -3.54 3.32
C VAL A 25 -15.24 -3.06 4.66
N ALA A 26 -14.87 -1.86 5.12
CA ALA A 26 -15.41 -1.31 6.35
C ALA A 26 -16.94 -1.14 6.30
N ASN A 27 -17.45 -0.65 5.16
CA ASN A 27 -18.88 -0.52 4.91
C ASN A 27 -19.59 -1.88 4.85
N GLU A 28 -19.02 -2.87 4.15
CA GLU A 28 -19.57 -4.23 4.07
C GLU A 28 -19.64 -4.94 5.43
N LEU A 29 -18.67 -4.67 6.31
CA LEU A 29 -18.61 -5.23 7.65
C LEU A 29 -19.47 -4.43 8.66
N GLY A 30 -20.00 -3.26 8.28
CA GLY A 30 -20.78 -2.40 9.15
C GLY A 30 -19.97 -1.83 10.33
N ILE A 31 -18.67 -1.63 10.14
CA ILE A 31 -17.77 -1.12 11.19
C ILE A 31 -17.44 0.35 10.97
N GLU A 32 -17.35 1.10 12.08
CA GLU A 32 -16.88 2.47 12.05
C GLU A 32 -15.34 2.49 12.01
N VAL A 33 -14.79 3.10 10.95
CA VAL A 33 -13.34 3.23 10.74
C VAL A 33 -12.94 4.69 10.55
N GLU A 34 -11.85 5.09 11.20
CA GLU A 34 -11.14 6.33 10.86
C GLU A 34 -10.22 6.03 9.68
N MET A 35 -10.59 6.53 8.49
CA MET A 35 -9.73 6.45 7.31
C MET A 35 -8.72 7.60 7.31
N LYS A 36 -7.43 7.30 7.16
CA LYS A 36 -6.36 8.30 7.07
C LYS A 36 -5.46 8.02 5.86
N LYS A 37 -4.98 9.07 5.20
CA LYS A 37 -3.90 9.01 4.20
C LYS A 37 -2.70 9.78 4.73
N ILE A 38 -1.50 9.23 4.59
CA ILE A 38 -0.24 9.91 4.93
C ILE A 38 0.74 9.83 3.76
N ALA A 39 1.50 10.91 3.56
CA ALA A 39 2.53 10.95 2.53
C ALA A 39 3.71 10.06 2.93
N TYR A 40 4.29 9.32 1.98
CA TYR A 40 5.38 8.38 2.24
C TYR A 40 6.65 9.05 2.79
N ASP A 41 6.89 10.31 2.44
CA ASP A 41 8.00 11.15 2.85
C ASP A 41 7.71 11.99 4.10
N SER A 42 6.54 11.83 4.73
CA SER A 42 6.21 12.55 5.96
C SER A 42 6.96 12.00 7.18
N GLU A 43 7.18 12.84 8.19
CA GLU A 43 7.73 12.36 9.48
C GLU A 43 6.86 11.27 10.12
N GLU A 44 5.55 11.28 9.87
CA GLU A 44 4.62 10.30 10.41
C GLU A 44 4.82 8.91 9.78
N SER A 45 5.01 8.82 8.46
CA SER A 45 5.23 7.55 7.77
C SER A 45 6.56 6.92 8.14
N GLN A 46 7.61 7.73 8.31
CA GLN A 46 8.96 7.25 8.64
C GLN A 46 9.04 6.61 10.04
N ARG A 47 8.05 6.85 10.92
CA ARG A 47 7.94 6.15 12.22
C ARG A 47 7.66 4.65 12.08
N TYR A 48 7.14 4.21 10.94
CA TYR A 48 6.87 2.79 10.66
C TYR A 48 8.06 2.05 10.03
N GLY A 49 9.11 2.78 9.62
CA GLY A 49 10.29 2.24 8.97
C GLY A 49 10.74 3.08 7.78
N LYS A 50 11.73 2.60 7.04
CA LYS A 50 12.21 3.24 5.81
C LYS A 50 11.15 3.06 4.71
N VAL A 51 10.35 4.10 4.45
CA VAL A 51 9.24 4.04 3.47
C VAL A 51 9.60 4.73 2.17
N GLY A 52 9.34 4.08 1.04
CA GLY A 52 9.62 4.61 -0.30
C GLY A 52 8.60 4.22 -1.37
N THR A 53 8.71 4.85 -2.54
CA THR A 53 8.05 4.46 -3.79
C THR A 53 8.88 3.41 -4.54
N SER A 54 8.35 2.86 -5.63
CA SER A 54 9.10 1.93 -6.48
C SER A 54 10.44 2.50 -6.97
N HIS A 55 10.50 3.81 -7.24
CA HIS A 55 11.73 4.48 -7.67
C HIS A 55 12.75 4.53 -6.54
N ASP A 56 12.30 4.88 -5.33
CA ASP A 56 13.17 4.90 -4.14
C ASP A 56 13.72 3.51 -3.85
N ILE A 57 12.89 2.46 -3.92
CA ILE A 57 13.36 1.08 -3.70
C ILE A 57 14.41 0.69 -4.74
N ALA A 58 14.15 0.98 -6.02
CA ALA A 58 15.08 0.66 -7.09
C ALA A 58 16.42 1.38 -6.91
N GLU A 59 16.40 2.65 -6.50
CA GLU A 59 17.60 3.42 -6.17
C GLU A 59 18.35 2.80 -4.97
N TRP A 60 17.65 2.54 -3.86
CA TRP A 60 18.27 2.01 -2.64
C TRP A 60 18.86 0.62 -2.83
N ALA A 61 18.24 -0.20 -3.68
CA ALA A 61 18.69 -1.54 -4.00
C ALA A 61 19.62 -1.61 -5.21
N ASN A 62 19.93 -0.46 -5.85
CA ASN A 62 20.70 -0.37 -7.08
C ASN A 62 20.17 -1.34 -8.18
N MET A 63 18.85 -1.37 -8.34
CA MET A 63 18.13 -2.21 -9.31
C MET A 63 17.83 -1.44 -10.59
N GLU A 64 18.10 -2.08 -11.73
CA GLU A 64 17.65 -1.57 -13.02
C GLU A 64 16.20 -1.98 -13.29
N MET A 65 15.36 -1.00 -13.63
CA MET A 65 13.97 -1.23 -14.06
C MET A 65 13.71 -0.59 -15.42
N ASP A 66 12.90 -1.24 -16.24
CA ASP A 66 12.46 -0.73 -17.53
C ASP A 66 11.33 0.30 -17.38
N TRP A 67 11.68 1.50 -16.90
CA TRP A 67 10.73 2.58 -16.63
C TRP A 67 9.98 3.08 -17.87
N SER A 68 10.46 2.76 -19.07
CA SER A 68 9.81 3.18 -20.33
C SER A 68 8.39 2.62 -20.46
N LYS A 69 8.16 1.41 -19.94
CA LYS A 69 6.87 0.71 -19.96
C LYS A 69 5.83 1.27 -19.00
N ILE A 70 6.24 2.01 -17.96
CA ILE A 70 5.30 2.52 -16.94
C ILE A 70 4.26 3.45 -17.52
N ARG A 71 4.66 4.35 -18.43
CA ARG A 71 3.76 5.41 -18.92
C ARG A 71 2.55 4.84 -19.64
N GLU A 72 2.74 3.73 -20.36
CA GLU A 72 1.68 3.02 -21.07
C GLU A 72 0.72 2.36 -20.05
N ILE A 73 1.27 1.65 -19.06
CA ILE A 73 0.50 0.91 -18.05
C ILE A 73 -0.33 1.82 -17.13
N VAL A 74 0.20 2.98 -16.72
CA VAL A 74 -0.44 3.87 -15.73
C VAL A 74 -1.59 4.68 -16.31
N SER A 75 -1.70 4.78 -17.64
CA SER A 75 -2.66 5.66 -18.32
C SER A 75 -4.14 5.33 -18.04
N GLU A 76 -4.45 4.09 -17.65
CA GLU A 76 -5.82 3.61 -17.42
C GLU A 76 -6.21 3.47 -15.94
N GLY A 77 -5.35 3.92 -15.02
CA GLY A 77 -5.57 3.77 -13.57
C GLY A 77 -4.88 2.53 -13.00
N TRP A 78 -5.53 1.83 -12.08
CA TRP A 78 -4.96 0.62 -11.48
C TRP A 78 -5.23 -0.60 -12.34
N SER A 79 -4.20 -1.39 -12.61
CA SER A 79 -4.30 -2.70 -13.26
C SER A 79 -3.43 -3.73 -12.52
N LYS A 80 -3.74 -5.01 -12.70
CA LYS A 80 -2.90 -6.09 -12.19
C LYS A 80 -1.50 -6.06 -12.84
N GLU A 81 -1.42 -5.68 -14.11
CA GLU A 81 -0.16 -5.52 -14.83
C GLU A 81 0.74 -4.47 -14.18
N LEU A 82 0.17 -3.36 -13.69
CA LEU A 82 0.91 -2.35 -12.94
C LEU A 82 1.52 -2.92 -11.65
N ASP A 83 0.78 -3.75 -10.92
CA ASP A 83 1.31 -4.42 -9.73
C ASP A 83 2.38 -5.45 -10.08
N ASP A 84 2.16 -6.26 -11.12
CA ASP A 84 3.11 -7.28 -11.57
C ASP A 84 4.45 -6.64 -11.99
N PHE A 85 4.39 -5.50 -12.69
CA PHE A 85 5.58 -4.72 -13.08
C PHE A 85 6.36 -4.21 -11.86
N MET A 86 5.66 -3.77 -10.81
CA MET A 86 6.25 -3.19 -9.60
C MET A 86 6.66 -4.24 -8.56
N MET A 87 6.25 -5.50 -8.75
CA MET A 87 6.48 -6.61 -7.83
C MET A 87 7.96 -6.85 -7.48
N PRO A 88 8.94 -6.70 -8.41
CA PRO A 88 10.35 -6.81 -8.04
C PRO A 88 10.77 -5.85 -6.93
N CYS A 89 10.31 -4.58 -6.99
CA CYS A 89 10.58 -3.61 -5.91
C CYS A 89 9.85 -3.99 -4.62
N ALA A 90 8.60 -4.45 -4.70
CA ALA A 90 7.85 -4.83 -3.51
C ALA A 90 8.54 -5.96 -2.74
N LYS A 91 8.97 -7.01 -3.44
CA LYS A 91 9.75 -8.12 -2.87
C LYS A 91 11.07 -7.64 -2.29
N LYS A 92 11.78 -6.78 -3.01
CA LYS A 92 13.06 -6.26 -2.52
C LYS A 92 12.89 -5.44 -1.24
N ALA A 93 11.86 -4.61 -1.17
CA ALA A 93 11.56 -3.85 0.05
C ALA A 93 11.29 -4.78 1.23
N GLU A 94 10.52 -5.85 1.03
CA GLU A 94 10.25 -6.86 2.07
C GLU A 94 11.52 -7.56 2.56
N GLU A 95 12.39 -7.99 1.63
CA GLU A 95 13.68 -8.63 1.95
C GLU A 95 14.59 -7.75 2.81
N GLU A 96 14.60 -6.43 2.56
CA GLU A 96 15.44 -5.46 3.26
C GLU A 96 14.79 -4.87 4.52
N GLY A 97 13.54 -5.26 4.83
CA GLY A 97 12.77 -4.68 5.93
C GLY A 97 12.36 -3.22 5.71
N TRP A 98 12.29 -2.78 4.44
CA TRP A 98 11.75 -1.49 4.04
C TRP A 98 10.25 -1.58 3.78
N LEU A 99 9.59 -0.44 3.68
CA LEU A 99 8.19 -0.36 3.29
C LEU A 99 8.08 0.28 1.91
N MET A 100 7.29 -0.35 1.02
CA MET A 100 7.01 0.20 -0.29
C MET A 100 5.54 0.62 -0.40
N THR A 101 5.31 1.81 -0.94
CA THR A 101 3.95 2.30 -1.22
C THR A 101 3.24 1.45 -2.31
N PRO A 102 1.89 1.30 -2.23
CA PRO A 102 1.06 1.71 -1.10
C PRO A 102 1.29 0.81 0.12
N VAL A 103 1.22 1.37 1.33
CA VAL A 103 1.23 0.61 2.59
C VAL A 103 -0.14 0.73 3.25
N LEU A 104 -0.81 -0.38 3.52
CA LEU A 104 -2.04 -0.41 4.31
C LEU A 104 -1.70 -0.75 5.76
N LEU A 105 -2.01 0.17 6.67
CA LEU A 105 -1.94 -0.02 8.10
C LEU A 105 -3.35 -0.25 8.67
N ILE A 106 -3.51 -1.23 9.55
CA ILE A 106 -4.73 -1.42 10.36
C ILE A 106 -4.32 -1.30 11.83
N ASP A 107 -4.90 -0.35 12.55
CA ASP A 107 -4.55 0.04 13.92
C ASP A 107 -3.03 0.21 14.13
N GLY A 108 -2.38 0.87 13.16
CA GLY A 108 -0.94 1.18 13.19
C GLY A 108 -0.03 -0.01 12.84
N LYS A 109 -0.57 -1.18 12.47
CA LYS A 109 0.21 -2.35 12.05
C LYS A 109 0.16 -2.53 10.54
N VAL A 110 1.31 -2.80 9.92
CA VAL A 110 1.40 -3.10 8.48
C VAL A 110 0.60 -4.37 8.18
N ALA A 111 -0.43 -4.23 7.35
CA ALA A 111 -1.24 -5.32 6.84
C ALA A 111 -0.80 -5.72 5.42
N PHE A 112 -0.53 -4.75 4.56
CA PHE A 112 -0.07 -4.96 3.18
C PHE A 112 0.88 -3.84 2.75
N MET A 113 1.80 -4.13 1.83
CA MET A 113 2.68 -3.14 1.22
C MET A 113 3.08 -3.51 -0.22
N GLY A 114 3.34 -2.50 -1.05
CA GLY A 114 3.96 -2.66 -2.38
C GLY A 114 3.04 -3.08 -3.53
N TYR A 115 1.78 -3.45 -3.26
CA TYR A 115 0.78 -3.86 -4.25
C TYR A 115 -0.66 -3.59 -3.78
N VAL A 116 -1.65 -3.78 -4.65
CA VAL A 116 -3.08 -3.76 -4.27
C VAL A 116 -3.57 -5.20 -4.02
N PRO A 117 -3.92 -5.57 -2.77
CA PRO A 117 -4.44 -6.90 -2.45
C PRO A 117 -5.89 -7.09 -2.93
N ARG A 118 -6.37 -8.34 -2.92
CA ARG A 118 -7.79 -8.63 -3.19
C ARG A 118 -8.63 -8.10 -2.02
N LYS A 119 -9.89 -7.74 -2.31
CA LYS A 119 -10.81 -7.22 -1.30
C LYS A 119 -11.01 -8.22 -0.15
N GLU A 120 -11.08 -9.50 -0.46
CA GLU A 120 -11.23 -10.58 0.51
C GLU A 120 -10.02 -10.67 1.46
N ASP A 121 -8.80 -10.43 0.98
CA ASP A 121 -7.61 -10.44 1.81
C ASP A 121 -7.62 -9.26 2.80
N ILE A 122 -8.06 -8.07 2.35
CA ILE A 122 -8.27 -6.90 3.22
C ILE A 122 -9.33 -7.22 4.28
N LYS A 123 -10.45 -7.82 3.88
CA LYS A 123 -11.54 -8.21 4.78
C LYS A 123 -11.06 -9.15 5.88
N LEU A 124 -10.27 -10.16 5.52
CA LEU A 124 -9.66 -11.08 6.50
C LEU A 124 -8.72 -10.37 7.46
N ALA A 125 -7.89 -9.44 6.97
CA ALA A 125 -6.99 -8.66 7.82
C ALA A 125 -7.75 -7.77 8.83
N VAL A 126 -8.83 -7.13 8.38
CA VAL A 126 -9.73 -6.33 9.23
C VAL A 126 -10.40 -7.21 10.28
N GLN A 127 -10.99 -8.35 9.88
CA GLN A 127 -11.66 -9.28 10.79
C GLN A 127 -10.71 -9.85 11.84
N LYS A 128 -9.50 -10.26 11.44
CA LYS A 128 -8.46 -10.74 12.36
C LYS A 128 -8.11 -9.69 13.42
N THR A 129 -8.06 -8.42 13.03
CA THR A 129 -7.79 -7.32 13.96
C THR A 129 -8.93 -7.17 14.96
N LEU A 130 -10.20 -7.19 14.51
CA LEU A 130 -11.37 -7.13 15.40
C LEU A 130 -11.37 -8.25 16.44
N SER A 131 -11.07 -9.49 16.04
CA SER A 131 -11.01 -10.64 16.95
C SER A 131 -9.85 -10.61 17.95
N SER A 132 -8.83 -9.78 17.70
CA SER A 132 -7.65 -9.64 18.60
C SER A 132 -7.83 -8.53 19.66
N THR A 133 -8.88 -7.72 19.53
CA THR A 133 -9.25 -6.62 20.44
C THR A 133 -10.45 -6.96 21.34
N GLY A 134 -10.96 -8.19 21.26
CA GLY A 134 -12.07 -8.70 22.08
C GLY A 134 -11.62 -9.55 23.26
#